data_AF-A0A659SD78-F1
#
_entry.id   AF-A0A659SD78-F1
#
_cell.length_a   1.000
_cell.length_b   1.000
_cell.length_c   1.000
_cell.angle_alpha   90.00
_cell.angle_beta   90.00
_cell.angle_gamma   90.00
#
_symmetry.space_group_name_H-M   'P 1'
#
loop_
_entity.id
_entity.type
_entity.pdbx_description
1 polymer ?
#
loop_
_entity_poly.entity_id
_entity_poly.type
_entity_poly.pdbx_seq_one_letter_code
_entity_poly.pdbx_strand_id
1 'polypeptide(L)'
;KPTCTLCPLQNGCIAAAHESWSRYPGKKPKQTLPERTGYFLLLQHNQEIFLAQRPPSGLWGGLYCFPQFASEDELREWLAQRHVNADNLTQLNAFRHTFSHFHLDIVPMWLPVSSLDACMDEGSALWYNLAQPPSVGLAAPVERLLQQLRTGAPV
;
A
#
# COMPACT_ATOMS: atom_id res chain seq x y z
N LYS A 1 28.60 -13.07 6.89
CA LYS A 1 30.05 -13.10 7.13
C LYS A 1 30.67 -13.79 5.91
N PRO A 2 31.62 -13.16 5.18
CA PRO A 2 32.18 -13.74 3.96
C PRO A 2 33.07 -14.94 4.28
N THR A 3 33.12 -15.90 3.36
CA THR A 3 33.97 -17.09 3.44
C THR A 3 35.30 -16.81 2.75
N CYS A 4 36.15 -16.02 3.41
CA CYS A 4 37.41 -15.53 2.82
C CYS A 4 38.37 -16.64 2.38
N THR A 5 38.34 -17.80 3.04
CA THR A 5 39.20 -18.96 2.76
C THR A 5 38.90 -19.66 1.43
N LEU A 6 37.72 -19.43 0.85
CA LEU A 6 37.32 -19.96 -0.46
C LEU A 6 37.35 -18.89 -1.55
N CYS A 7 37.78 -17.67 -1.23
CA CYS A 7 37.74 -16.55 -2.15
C CYS A 7 38.95 -16.62 -3.11
N PRO A 8 38.76 -16.77 -4.44
CA PRO A 8 39.88 -16.78 -5.38
C PRO A 8 40.62 -15.45 -5.46
N LEU A 9 40.03 -14.38 -4.93
CA LEU A 9 40.61 -13.04 -4.85
C LEU A 9 41.28 -12.77 -3.49
N GLN A 10 41.36 -13.76 -2.58
CA GLN A 10 41.89 -13.59 -1.22
C GLN A 10 43.29 -12.96 -1.23
N ASN A 11 44.19 -13.44 -2.09
CA ASN A 11 45.58 -12.99 -2.17
C ASN A 11 45.72 -11.50 -2.53
N GLY A 12 44.75 -10.93 -3.26
CA GLY A 12 44.73 -9.50 -3.62
C GLY A 12 43.80 -8.65 -2.76
N CYS A 13 43.09 -9.25 -1.81
CA CYS A 13 42.06 -8.57 -1.04
C CYS A 13 42.65 -7.91 0.21
N ILE A 14 42.82 -6.59 0.16
CA ILE A 14 43.27 -5.75 1.29
C ILE A 14 42.39 -5.99 2.53
N ALA A 15 41.07 -6.09 2.34
CA ALA A 15 40.14 -6.33 3.46
C ALA A 15 40.25 -7.73 4.08
N ALA A 16 40.72 -8.73 3.33
CA ALA A 16 41.03 -10.05 3.86
C ALA A 16 42.36 -10.05 4.62
N ALA A 17 43.38 -9.36 4.08
CA ALA A 17 44.70 -9.22 4.71
C ALA A 17 44.64 -8.53 6.08
N HIS A 18 43.69 -7.58 6.27
CA HIS A 18 43.50 -6.84 7.51
C HIS A 18 42.32 -7.33 8.37
N GLU A 19 41.71 -8.46 8.02
CA GLU A 19 40.51 -9.00 8.70
C GLU A 19 39.36 -7.98 8.87
N SER A 20 39.33 -7.00 7.97
CA SER A 20 38.52 -5.79 8.11
C SER A 20 37.31 -5.79 7.18
N TRP A 21 36.99 -6.90 6.52
CA TRP A 21 35.86 -7.00 5.59
C TRP A 21 34.53 -6.53 6.18
N SER A 22 34.35 -6.66 7.50
CA SER A 22 33.17 -6.17 8.23
C SER A 22 33.01 -4.64 8.21
N ARG A 23 34.08 -3.91 7.89
CA ARG A 23 34.11 -2.45 7.75
C ARG A 23 33.78 -2.00 6.32
N TYR A 24 33.59 -2.90 5.37
CA TYR A 24 33.38 -2.59 3.96
C TYR A 24 32.09 -3.19 3.38
N PRO A 25 31.42 -2.47 2.47
CA PRO A 25 31.49 -1.01 2.33
C PRO A 25 31.06 -0.37 3.66
N GLY A 26 31.72 0.72 4.08
CA GLY A 26 31.42 1.37 5.36
C GLY A 26 29.92 1.62 5.55
N LYS A 27 29.45 1.66 6.80
CA LYS A 27 28.02 1.90 7.09
C LYS A 27 27.57 3.15 6.35
N LYS A 28 26.61 2.99 5.43
CA LYS A 28 25.96 4.14 4.80
C LYS A 28 25.32 4.99 5.91
N PRO A 29 25.48 6.33 5.86
CA PRO A 29 24.74 7.22 6.75
C PRO A 29 23.25 6.86 6.71
N LYS A 30 22.60 6.84 7.87
CA LYS A 30 21.14 6.65 7.90
C LYS A 30 20.50 7.82 7.18
N GLN A 31 19.80 7.54 6.10
CA GLN A 31 18.98 8.53 5.41
C GLN A 31 17.62 8.57 6.10
N THR A 32 17.18 9.76 6.51
CA THR A 32 15.78 9.97 6.92
C THR A 32 14.94 9.96 5.66
N LEU A 33 14.03 8.98 5.55
CA LEU A 33 13.10 8.89 4.43
C LEU A 33 11.94 9.89 4.65
N PRO A 34 11.49 10.61 3.60
CA PRO A 34 10.28 11.42 3.68
C PRO A 34 9.07 10.60 4.13
N GLU A 35 8.20 11.19 4.93
CA GLU A 35 6.95 10.58 5.37
C GLU A 35 5.77 11.23 4.64
N ARG A 36 4.83 10.42 4.19
CA ARG A 36 3.60 10.85 3.50
C ARG A 36 2.43 10.18 4.16
N THR A 37 1.31 10.87 4.29
CA THR A 37 0.04 10.29 4.73
C THR A 37 -0.87 10.09 3.52
N GLY A 38 -1.64 9.01 3.51
CA GLY A 38 -2.66 8.75 2.50
C GLY A 38 -3.90 8.13 3.12
N TYR A 39 -5.05 8.72 2.84
CA TYR A 39 -6.35 8.21 3.28
C TYR A 39 -6.89 7.25 2.23
N PHE A 40 -7.12 6.00 2.61
CA PHE A 40 -7.57 4.95 1.70
C PHE A 40 -9.06 4.74 1.96
N LEU A 41 -9.90 4.92 0.95
CA LEU A 41 -11.33 4.74 1.09
C LEU A 41 -11.72 3.29 0.74
N LEU A 42 -12.26 2.56 1.72
CA LEU A 42 -12.73 1.19 1.59
C LEU A 42 -14.27 1.23 1.50
N LEU A 43 -14.80 1.38 0.29
CA LEU A 43 -16.24 1.29 0.05
C LEU A 43 -16.63 -0.19 -0.03
N GLN A 44 -17.54 -0.58 0.85
CA GLN A 44 -18.02 -1.95 0.93
C GLN A 44 -19.52 -2.04 0.66
N HIS A 45 -19.89 -2.89 -0.30
CA HIS A 45 -21.27 -3.29 -0.53
C HIS A 45 -21.36 -4.81 -0.37
N ASN A 46 -22.04 -5.29 0.66
CA ASN A 46 -22.07 -6.72 1.01
C ASN A 46 -20.65 -7.33 1.14
N GLN A 47 -20.28 -8.23 0.23
CA GLN A 47 -18.96 -8.87 0.17
C GLN A 47 -18.07 -8.30 -0.93
N GLU A 48 -18.43 -7.15 -1.49
CA GLU A 48 -17.71 -6.51 -2.58
C GLU A 48 -17.07 -5.22 -2.11
N ILE A 49 -15.86 -4.99 -2.59
CA ILE A 49 -15.02 -3.84 -2.23
C ILE A 49 -14.67 -3.07 -3.48
N PHE A 50 -14.90 -1.76 -3.48
CA PHE A 50 -14.56 -0.92 -4.62
C PHE A 50 -13.05 -0.72 -4.74
N LEU A 51 -12.51 -1.01 -5.92
CA LEU A 51 -11.13 -0.72 -6.32
C LEU A 51 -11.12 0.00 -7.67
N ALA A 52 -10.13 0.85 -7.87
CA ALA A 52 -9.87 1.52 -9.14
C ALA A 52 -8.46 1.20 -9.65
N GLN A 53 -8.32 0.99 -10.95
CA GLN A 53 -7.01 0.82 -11.57
C GLN A 53 -6.25 2.16 -11.58
N ARG A 54 -5.01 2.14 -11.12
CA ARG A 54 -4.14 3.31 -11.19
C ARG A 54 -3.63 3.54 -12.61
N PRO A 55 -3.31 4.80 -12.99
CA PRO A 55 -2.63 5.09 -14.25
C PRO A 55 -1.39 4.20 -14.44
N PRO A 56 -0.98 3.89 -15.68
CA PRO A 56 0.12 2.95 -15.93
C PRO A 56 1.48 3.41 -15.40
N SER A 57 1.63 4.70 -15.08
CA SER A 57 2.84 5.28 -14.52
C SER A 57 2.65 5.74 -13.07
N GLY A 58 3.76 5.78 -12.32
CA GLY A 58 3.78 6.25 -10.93
C GLY A 58 3.69 5.11 -9.91
N LEU A 59 3.30 5.46 -8.68
CA LEU A 59 3.16 4.51 -7.59
C LEU A 59 2.11 3.45 -7.94
N TRP A 60 2.50 2.18 -7.94
CA TRP A 60 1.64 1.03 -8.28
C TRP A 60 0.96 1.14 -9.65
N GLY A 61 1.68 1.65 -10.65
CA GLY A 61 1.11 1.89 -11.98
C GLY A 61 0.46 0.64 -12.58
N GLY A 62 -0.78 0.78 -13.04
CA GLY A 62 -1.58 -0.30 -13.63
C GLY A 62 -2.18 -1.31 -12.64
N LEU A 63 -1.89 -1.21 -11.34
CA LEU A 63 -2.48 -2.08 -10.31
C LEU A 63 -3.83 -1.52 -9.82
N TYR A 64 -4.68 -2.41 -9.33
CA TYR A 64 -5.92 -2.03 -8.66
C TYR A 64 -5.64 -1.62 -7.21
N CYS A 65 -6.19 -0.47 -6.82
CA CYS A 65 -6.03 0.13 -5.50
C CYS A 65 -7.34 0.73 -4.99
N PHE A 66 -7.40 0.96 -3.68
CA PHE A 66 -8.43 1.83 -3.10
C PHE A 66 -8.29 3.26 -3.61
N PRO A 67 -9.40 4.01 -3.75
CA PRO A 67 -9.33 5.46 -3.88
C PRO A 67 -8.49 6.05 -2.73
N GLN A 68 -7.56 6.93 -3.09
CA GLN A 68 -6.56 7.49 -2.18
C GLN A 68 -6.63 9.02 -2.20
N PHE A 69 -6.59 9.62 -1.02
CA PHE A 69 -6.69 11.07 -0.82
C PHE A 69 -5.57 11.60 0.07
N ALA A 70 -5.23 12.89 -0.07
CA ALA A 70 -4.22 13.52 0.76
C ALA A 70 -4.75 13.90 2.16
N SER A 71 -6.07 14.12 2.26
CA SER A 71 -6.77 14.45 3.51
C SER A 71 -8.12 13.72 3.60
N GLU A 72 -8.68 13.68 4.82
CA GLU A 72 -10.06 13.22 5.02
C GLU A 72 -11.08 14.17 4.36
N ASP A 73 -10.80 15.47 4.30
CA ASP A 73 -11.67 16.46 3.66
C ASP A 73 -11.82 16.19 2.16
N GLU A 74 -10.72 15.94 1.45
CA GLU A 74 -10.74 15.57 0.02
C GLU A 74 -11.54 14.29 -0.23
N LEU A 75 -11.41 13.31 0.67
CA LEU A 75 -12.18 12.07 0.62
C LEU A 75 -13.68 12.34 0.78
N ARG A 76 -14.07 13.18 1.75
CA ARG A 76 -15.48 13.54 1.99
C ARG A 76 -16.06 14.34 0.83
N GLU A 77 -15.29 15.25 0.24
CA GLU A 77 -15.69 15.97 -0.98
C GLU A 77 -15.91 15.02 -2.15
N TRP A 78 -15.04 14.03 -2.33
CA TRP A 78 -15.17 13.01 -3.37
C TRP A 78 -16.44 12.15 -3.21
N LEU A 79 -16.79 11.79 -1.96
CA LEU A 79 -18.05 11.11 -1.63
C LEU A 79 -19.27 11.99 -1.93
N ALA A 80 -19.21 13.26 -1.54
CA ALA A 80 -20.30 14.23 -1.75
C ALA A 80 -20.60 14.45 -3.24
N GLN A 81 -19.57 14.56 -4.09
CA GLN A 81 -19.71 14.67 -5.55
C GLN A 81 -20.43 13.47 -6.17
N ARG A 82 -20.36 12.31 -5.52
CA ARG A 82 -20.98 11.05 -5.94
C ARG A 82 -22.30 10.75 -5.24
N HIS A 83 -22.81 11.70 -4.46
CA HIS A 83 -24.02 11.54 -3.66
C HIS A 83 -23.98 10.32 -2.72
N VAL A 84 -22.78 9.95 -2.25
CA VAL A 84 -22.58 8.90 -1.25
C VAL A 84 -22.66 9.53 0.14
N ASN A 85 -23.56 9.03 0.97
CA ASN A 85 -23.63 9.44 2.36
C ASN A 85 -22.44 8.86 3.16
N ALA A 86 -21.70 9.74 3.87
CA ALA A 86 -20.54 9.42 4.68
C ALA A 86 -20.83 9.27 6.20
N ASP A 87 -22.09 9.20 6.63
CA ASP A 87 -22.50 9.16 8.05
C ASP A 87 -21.88 7.98 8.82
N ASN A 88 -21.68 6.84 8.13
CA ASN A 88 -21.09 5.63 8.72
C ASN A 88 -19.59 5.48 8.41
N LEU A 89 -18.92 6.54 7.96
CA LEU A 89 -17.48 6.50 7.67
C LEU A 89 -16.70 6.27 8.95
N THR A 90 -15.95 5.17 9.01
CA THR A 90 -15.19 4.75 10.20
C THR A 90 -13.72 4.57 9.84
N GLN A 91 -12.82 5.18 10.62
CA GLN A 91 -11.38 4.96 10.47
C GLN A 91 -10.98 3.59 11.04
N LEU A 92 -10.16 2.83 10.29
CA LEU A 92 -9.54 1.59 10.76
C LEU A 92 -8.12 1.84 11.28
N ASN A 93 -7.53 0.83 11.92
CA ASN A 93 -6.14 0.88 12.35
C ASN A 93 -5.17 1.32 11.23
N ALA A 94 -4.56 2.50 11.41
CA ALA A 94 -3.56 3.04 10.52
C ALA A 94 -2.26 2.22 10.58
N PHE A 95 -1.54 2.15 9.45
CA PHE A 95 -0.27 1.44 9.39
C PHE A 95 0.69 2.06 8.38
N ARG A 96 1.98 1.84 8.60
CA ARG A 96 3.05 2.32 7.72
C ARG A 96 3.43 1.28 6.67
N HIS A 97 3.52 1.69 5.42
CA HIS A 97 4.14 0.94 4.34
C HIS A 97 5.44 1.64 3.90
N THR A 98 6.55 0.91 3.93
CA THR A 98 7.87 1.46 3.63
C THR A 98 8.28 1.16 2.19
N PHE A 99 8.49 2.20 1.41
CA PHE A 99 9.16 2.12 0.11
C PHE A 99 10.65 2.42 0.27
N SER A 100 11.45 2.05 -0.74
CA SER A 100 12.88 2.37 -0.76
C SER A 100 13.19 3.86 -0.65
N HIS A 101 12.25 4.74 -1.01
CA HIS A 101 12.46 6.18 -1.10
C HIS A 101 11.59 7.02 -0.15
N PHE A 102 10.56 6.47 0.48
CA PHE A 102 9.68 7.19 1.41
C PHE A 102 8.85 6.21 2.26
N HIS A 103 8.27 6.71 3.36
CA HIS A 103 7.25 6.00 4.13
C HIS A 103 5.86 6.53 3.78
N LEU A 104 4.90 5.63 3.60
CA LEU A 104 3.49 5.97 3.46
C LEU A 104 2.74 5.50 4.70
N ASP A 105 2.24 6.45 5.49
CA ASP A 105 1.30 6.21 6.57
C ASP A 105 -0.10 6.15 5.97
N ILE A 106 -0.67 4.95 5.98
CA ILE A 106 -1.97 4.64 5.40
C ILE A 106 -3.01 4.74 6.50
N VAL A 107 -4.01 5.59 6.28
CA VAL A 107 -5.19 5.74 7.15
C VAL A 107 -6.39 5.15 6.41
N PRO A 108 -6.80 3.91 6.72
CA PRO A 108 -7.93 3.28 6.06
C PRO A 108 -9.25 3.86 6.60
N MET A 109 -10.14 4.25 5.70
CA MET A 109 -11.45 4.83 5.98
C MET A 109 -12.50 3.91 5.38
N TRP A 110 -13.21 3.18 6.21
CA TRP A 110 -14.23 2.20 5.79
C TRP A 110 -15.61 2.83 5.75
N LEU A 111 -16.35 2.53 4.69
CA LEU A 111 -17.71 2.98 4.52
C LEU A 111 -18.58 1.85 3.94
N PRO A 112 -19.53 1.30 4.71
CA PRO A 112 -20.56 0.46 4.14
C PRO A 112 -21.54 1.30 3.31
N VAL A 113 -21.79 0.90 2.07
CA VAL A 113 -22.73 1.55 1.15
C VAL A 113 -23.89 0.62 0.81
N SER A 114 -25.06 1.19 0.53
CA SER A 114 -26.29 0.46 0.20
C SER A 114 -26.52 0.25 -1.30
N SER A 115 -25.78 0.96 -2.16
CA SER A 115 -25.90 0.85 -3.62
C SER A 115 -24.54 0.98 -4.32
N LEU A 116 -24.41 0.31 -5.46
CA LEU A 116 -23.19 0.26 -6.30
C LEU A 116 -23.11 1.43 -7.30
N ASP A 117 -24.25 2.06 -7.59
CA ASP A 117 -24.41 3.08 -8.64
C ASP A 117 -23.58 4.34 -8.39
N ALA A 118 -23.22 4.59 -7.12
CA ALA A 118 -22.50 5.80 -6.73
C ALA A 118 -21.04 5.85 -7.21
N CYS A 119 -20.51 4.75 -7.75
CA CYS A 119 -19.10 4.62 -8.15
C CYS A 119 -18.90 4.21 -9.62
N MET A 120 -19.93 4.32 -10.46
CA MET A 120 -19.90 3.81 -11.85
C MET A 120 -19.22 4.72 -12.88
N ASP A 121 -18.64 5.87 -12.49
CA ASP A 121 -18.18 6.86 -13.48
C ASP A 121 -16.66 6.86 -13.75
N GLU A 122 -16.36 6.77 -15.05
CA GLU A 122 -15.10 7.00 -15.78
C GLU A 122 -13.81 6.28 -15.32
N GLY A 123 -13.67 4.98 -15.67
CA GLY A 123 -12.38 4.29 -15.70
C GLY A 123 -12.46 2.81 -15.35
N SER A 124 -11.32 2.11 -15.44
CA SER A 124 -11.18 0.68 -15.09
C SER A 124 -11.36 0.44 -13.58
N ALA A 125 -12.60 0.55 -13.10
CA ALA A 125 -13.01 0.26 -11.74
C ALA A 125 -13.55 -1.17 -11.61
N LEU A 126 -13.41 -1.75 -10.42
CA LEU A 126 -13.78 -3.13 -10.12
C LEU A 126 -14.38 -3.22 -8.72
N TRP A 127 -15.53 -3.88 -8.61
CA TRP A 127 -16.03 -4.38 -7.35
C TRP A 127 -15.39 -5.75 -7.06
N TYR A 128 -14.40 -5.76 -6.18
CA TYR A 128 -13.62 -6.93 -5.81
C TYR A 128 -14.39 -7.80 -4.81
N ASN A 129 -14.75 -9.01 -5.22
CA ASN A 129 -15.50 -9.94 -4.38
C ASN A 129 -14.58 -10.64 -3.35
N LEU A 130 -14.87 -10.48 -2.06
CA LEU A 130 -14.08 -11.03 -0.97
C LEU A 130 -14.22 -12.56 -0.81
N ALA A 131 -15.35 -13.14 -1.24
CA ALA A 131 -15.59 -14.58 -1.21
C ALA A 131 -15.04 -15.31 -2.44
N GLN A 132 -15.13 -14.69 -3.61
CA GLN A 132 -14.64 -15.23 -4.89
C GLN A 132 -13.70 -14.21 -5.55
N PRO A 133 -12.46 -14.11 -5.06
CA PRO A 133 -11.58 -13.03 -5.45
C PRO A 133 -11.15 -13.16 -6.93
N PRO A 134 -11.35 -12.11 -7.76
CA PRO A 134 -10.89 -12.14 -9.13
C PRO A 134 -9.35 -12.11 -9.20
N SER A 135 -8.79 -12.73 -10.23
CA SER A 135 -7.34 -12.71 -10.48
C SER A 135 -6.94 -11.38 -11.13
N VAL A 136 -6.58 -10.41 -10.30
CA VAL A 136 -6.12 -9.07 -10.72
C VAL A 136 -4.85 -8.67 -9.99
N GLY A 137 -4.06 -7.79 -10.59
CA GLY A 137 -2.87 -7.23 -9.95
C GLY A 137 -3.25 -6.22 -8.86
N LEU A 138 -2.86 -6.49 -7.62
CA LEU A 138 -3.13 -5.67 -6.45
C LEU A 138 -1.82 -5.08 -5.88
N ALA A 139 -1.90 -3.90 -5.29
CA ALA A 139 -0.78 -3.37 -4.51
C ALA A 139 -0.68 -4.07 -3.15
N ALA A 140 0.54 -4.25 -2.65
CA ALA A 140 0.79 -4.94 -1.37
C ALA A 140 -0.04 -4.42 -0.16
N PRO A 141 -0.19 -3.10 0.09
CA PRO A 141 -1.05 -2.64 1.19
C PRO A 141 -2.54 -2.86 0.92
N VAL A 142 -2.95 -2.98 -0.34
CA VAL A 142 -4.34 -3.27 -0.73
C VAL A 142 -4.65 -4.73 -0.38
N GLU A 143 -3.77 -5.66 -0.74
CA GLU A 143 -3.91 -7.09 -0.37
C GLU A 143 -4.03 -7.27 1.14
N ARG A 144 -3.20 -6.56 1.92
CA ARG A 144 -3.24 -6.57 3.38
C ARG A 144 -4.61 -6.16 3.92
N LEU A 145 -5.16 -5.04 3.44
CA LEU A 145 -6.46 -4.54 3.86
C LEU A 145 -7.61 -5.47 3.44
N LEU A 146 -7.56 -6.01 2.22
CA LEU A 146 -8.56 -6.99 1.76
C LEU A 146 -8.54 -8.27 2.61
N GLN A 147 -7.35 -8.75 3.00
CA GLN A 147 -7.23 -9.88 3.92
C GLN A 147 -7.82 -9.59 5.30
N GLN A 148 -7.61 -8.37 5.84
CA GLN A 148 -8.18 -7.95 7.13
C GLN A 148 -9.72 -7.92 7.08
N LEU A 149 -10.30 -7.39 6.00
CA LEU A 149 -11.75 -7.39 5.80
C LEU A 149 -12.33 -8.82 5.69
N ARG A 150 -11.59 -9.76 5.09
CA ARG A 150 -12.03 -11.17 4.96
C ARG A 150 -12.06 -11.91 6.28
N THR A 151 -11.10 -11.66 7.17
CA THR A 151 -10.99 -12.38 8.44
C THR A 151 -11.87 -11.79 9.54
N GLY A 152 -12.52 -10.65 9.29
CA GLY A 152 -13.29 -9.94 10.32
C GLY A 152 -12.44 -9.54 11.52
N ALA A 153 -11.11 -9.47 11.35
CA ALA A 153 -10.19 -9.12 12.42
C ALA A 153 -10.54 -7.70 12.90
N PRO A 154 -10.54 -7.46 14.22
CA PRO A 154 -11.02 -6.20 14.78
C PRO A 154 -10.20 -5.03 14.24
N VAL A 155 -11.00 -4.03 13.91
CA VAL A 155 -10.74 -2.77 13.26
C VAL A 155 -9.94 -1.83 14.15
#